data_AF-A0A0R3WXK0-F1
#
_entry.id   AF-A0A0R3WXK0-F1
#
_cell.length_a   1.000
_cell.length_b   1.000
_cell.length_c   1.000
_cell.angle_alpha   90.00
_cell.angle_beta   90.00
_cell.angle_gamma   90.00
#
_symmetry.space_group_name_H-M   'P 1'
#
loop_
_entity.id
_entity.type
_entity.pdbx_description
1 polymer ?
#
loop_
_entity_poly.entity_id
_entity_poly.type
_entity_poly.pdbx_seq_one_letter_code
_entity_poly.pdbx_strand_id
1 'polypeptide(L)'
;MFSHFFPSSREFFSELFRRYLQYTAALGSVNSSFGGGGGGGRIPRGKRGRSRRGNHLLSMRCLCLNAMAIVYGRCHAEIGAVSDIPLLVHLMDRTPSAAERDCLITLLEKLMINKYNADEFLEADGVRVVTDLACLSHLHTSRAPVPTATNVLKGDVDSPEAAEGGGATQREWWYWRATEPRGSEGPFTFAEVYPLHLHLNVQQPL
;
A
#
# COMPACT_ATOMS: atom_id res chain seq x y z
N MET A 1 -50.92 -7.27 2.58
CA MET A 1 -50.42 -8.07 1.44
C MET A 1 -49.12 -7.48 0.84
N PHE A 2 -48.17 -7.02 1.68
CA PHE A 2 -46.95 -6.32 1.23
C PHE A 2 -45.65 -6.87 1.85
N SER A 3 -45.67 -8.07 2.43
CA SER A 3 -44.51 -8.60 3.18
C SER A 3 -43.57 -9.48 2.36
N HIS A 4 -43.75 -9.60 1.04
CA HIS A 4 -42.97 -10.51 0.18
C HIS A 4 -41.98 -9.83 -0.78
N PHE A 5 -41.77 -8.51 -0.67
CA PHE A 5 -40.93 -7.81 -1.65
C PHE A 5 -39.47 -7.60 -1.22
N PHE A 6 -39.12 -7.87 0.04
CA PHE A 6 -37.73 -7.83 0.49
C PHE A 6 -37.23 -9.26 0.73
N PRO A 7 -36.22 -9.75 -0.01
CA PRO A 7 -35.56 -11.01 0.32
C PRO A 7 -35.04 -10.94 1.75
N SER A 8 -35.04 -12.08 2.46
CA SER A 8 -34.42 -12.15 3.78
C SER A 8 -32.96 -11.67 3.71
N SER A 9 -32.41 -11.12 4.80
CA SER A 9 -31.03 -10.60 4.78
C SER A 9 -30.04 -11.70 4.36
N ARG A 10 -30.36 -12.95 4.72
CA ARG A 10 -29.62 -14.16 4.32
C ARG A 10 -29.67 -14.45 2.82
N GLU A 11 -30.85 -14.36 2.21
CA GLU A 11 -30.99 -14.54 0.76
C GLU A 11 -30.25 -13.46 -0.02
N PHE A 12 -30.35 -12.21 0.44
CA PHE A 12 -29.63 -11.11 -0.18
C PHE A 12 -28.11 -11.29 -0.11
N PHE A 13 -27.59 -11.68 1.06
CA PHE A 13 -26.17 -12.02 1.22
C PHE A 13 -25.74 -13.15 0.27
N SER A 14 -26.53 -14.23 0.22
CA SER A 14 -26.24 -15.39 -0.63
C SER A 14 -26.24 -15.04 -2.12
N GLU A 15 -27.17 -14.18 -2.54
CA GLU A 15 -27.24 -13.69 -3.93
C GLU A 15 -26.04 -12.79 -4.28
N LEU A 16 -25.58 -11.93 -3.36
CA LEU A 16 -24.35 -11.16 -3.55
C LEU A 16 -23.13 -12.08 -3.67
N PHE A 17 -23.04 -13.10 -2.82
CA PHE A 17 -21.93 -14.06 -2.84
C PHE A 17 -21.91 -14.85 -4.15
N ARG A 18 -23.07 -15.34 -4.59
CA ARG A 18 -23.24 -16.01 -5.88
C ARG A 18 -22.80 -15.12 -7.05
N ARG A 19 -23.20 -13.85 -7.07
CA ARG A 19 -22.79 -12.89 -8.12
C ARG A 19 -21.28 -12.63 -8.10
N TYR A 20 -20.69 -12.50 -6.92
CA TYR A 20 -19.24 -12.36 -6.79
C TYR A 20 -18.49 -13.54 -7.41
N LEU A 21 -18.91 -14.77 -7.12
CA LEU A 21 -18.32 -15.97 -7.71
C LEU A 21 -18.49 -16.03 -9.23
N GLN A 22 -19.66 -15.61 -9.74
CA GLN A 22 -19.91 -15.53 -11.19
C GLN A 22 -18.96 -14.53 -11.88
N TYR A 23 -18.76 -13.35 -11.30
CA TYR A 23 -17.83 -12.36 -11.85
C TYR A 23 -16.37 -12.84 -11.78
N THR A 24 -16.01 -13.60 -10.75
CA THR A 24 -14.68 -14.21 -10.61
C THR A 24 -14.43 -15.29 -11.67
N ALA A 25 -15.40 -16.19 -11.88
CA ALA A 25 -15.33 -17.22 -12.91
C ALA A 25 -15.28 -16.65 -14.34
N ALA A 26 -16.00 -15.55 -14.60
CA ALA A 26 -15.98 -14.86 -15.88
C ALA A 26 -14.58 -14.32 -16.25
N LEU A 27 -13.72 -14.04 -15.26
CA LEU A 27 -12.33 -13.64 -15.46
C LEU A 27 -11.40 -14.86 -15.73
N GLY A 28 -11.67 -16.00 -15.10
CA GLY A 28 -10.91 -17.25 -15.36
C GLY A 28 -11.07 -17.74 -16.81
N SER A 29 -12.28 -17.60 -17.37
CA SER A 29 -12.59 -17.96 -18.76
C SER A 29 -11.81 -17.13 -19.80
N VAL A 30 -11.42 -15.88 -19.47
CA VAL A 30 -10.57 -15.07 -20.36
C VAL A 30 -9.08 -15.37 -20.22
N ASN A 31 -8.63 -16.08 -19.18
CA ASN A 31 -7.23 -16.51 -19.05
C ASN A 31 -6.97 -17.88 -19.68
N SER A 32 -7.95 -18.78 -19.73
CA SER A 32 -7.83 -20.09 -20.40
C SER A 32 -7.75 -19.98 -21.93
N SER A 33 -8.24 -18.90 -22.53
CA SER A 33 -8.16 -18.67 -23.99
C SER A 33 -6.75 -18.26 -24.48
N PHE A 34 -5.75 -18.19 -23.60
CA PHE A 34 -4.38 -17.78 -23.92
C PHE A 34 -3.40 -18.95 -24.08
N GLY A 35 -3.83 -20.19 -23.88
CA GLY A 35 -3.01 -21.40 -24.08
C GLY A 35 -3.15 -21.97 -25.49
N GLY A 36 -2.66 -21.26 -26.52
CA GLY A 36 -2.62 -21.80 -27.87
C GLY A 36 -2.13 -20.82 -28.93
N GLY A 37 -0.92 -21.05 -29.44
CA GLY A 37 -0.45 -20.46 -30.71
C GLY A 37 0.71 -19.49 -30.56
N GLY A 38 1.93 -20.00 -30.67
CA GLY A 38 3.08 -19.21 -31.12
C GLY A 38 2.82 -18.68 -32.53
N GLY A 39 3.20 -17.43 -32.78
CA GLY A 39 3.09 -16.81 -34.08
C GLY A 39 3.25 -15.29 -33.98
N GLY A 40 4.42 -14.80 -34.40
CA GLY A 40 4.69 -13.37 -34.50
C GLY A 40 3.71 -12.70 -35.47
N GLY A 41 3.18 -11.54 -35.08
CA GLY A 41 2.31 -10.73 -35.94
C GLY A 41 1.48 -9.73 -35.17
N ARG A 42 1.77 -8.43 -35.39
CA ARG A 42 0.98 -7.21 -35.13
C ARG A 42 0.04 -7.22 -33.91
N ILE A 43 0.35 -6.34 -32.94
CA ILE A 43 -0.52 -6.02 -31.80
C ILE A 43 -1.94 -5.65 -32.30
N PRO A 44 -3.00 -6.41 -31.95
CA PRO A 44 -4.35 -6.09 -32.39
C PRO A 44 -4.91 -4.88 -31.61
N ARG A 45 -5.65 -4.01 -32.30
CA ARG A 45 -6.42 -2.85 -31.78
C ARG A 45 -7.48 -3.20 -30.71
N GLY A 46 -7.67 -4.48 -30.35
CA GLY A 46 -8.67 -4.96 -29.38
C GLY A 46 -8.27 -4.91 -27.90
N LYS A 47 -7.01 -4.60 -27.55
CA LYS A 47 -6.54 -4.60 -26.14
C LYS A 47 -7.27 -3.58 -25.24
N ARG A 48 -7.71 -2.44 -25.78
CA ARG A 48 -8.41 -1.37 -25.00
C ARG A 48 -9.80 -1.79 -24.51
N GLY A 49 -10.55 -2.57 -25.30
CA GLY A 49 -11.87 -3.07 -24.89
C GLY A 49 -11.79 -4.14 -23.80
N ARG A 50 -10.76 -5.01 -23.88
CA ARG A 50 -10.52 -6.09 -22.91
C ARG A 50 -10.14 -5.56 -21.53
N SER A 51 -9.26 -4.56 -21.47
CA SER A 51 -8.86 -3.92 -20.21
C SER A 51 -10.05 -3.21 -19.54
N ARG A 52 -10.89 -2.49 -20.32
CA ARG A 52 -12.13 -1.87 -19.80
C ARG A 52 -13.09 -2.88 -19.18
N ARG A 53 -13.30 -4.03 -19.82
CA ARG A 53 -14.17 -5.09 -19.28
C ARG A 53 -13.58 -5.72 -18.01
N GLY A 54 -12.27 -5.99 -17.98
CA GLY A 54 -11.60 -6.50 -16.78
C GLY A 54 -11.71 -5.55 -15.58
N ASN A 55 -11.49 -4.25 -15.81
CA ASN A 55 -11.63 -3.23 -14.77
C ASN A 55 -13.08 -3.10 -14.28
N HIS A 56 -14.06 -3.20 -15.18
CA HIS A 56 -15.47 -3.19 -14.80
C HIS A 56 -15.86 -4.42 -13.97
N LEU A 57 -15.41 -5.62 -14.36
CA LEU A 57 -15.64 -6.85 -13.59
C LEU A 57 -14.96 -6.80 -12.21
N LEU A 58 -13.77 -6.22 -12.11
CA LEU A 58 -13.12 -5.95 -10.83
C LEU A 58 -13.98 -5.02 -9.96
N SER A 59 -14.46 -3.91 -10.52
CA SER A 59 -15.33 -2.98 -9.80
C SER A 59 -16.61 -3.66 -9.28
N MET A 60 -17.26 -4.49 -10.10
CA MET A 60 -18.46 -5.23 -9.69
C MET A 60 -18.18 -6.23 -8.58
N ARG A 61 -17.02 -6.92 -8.63
CA ARG A 61 -16.59 -7.84 -7.55
C ARG A 61 -16.38 -7.10 -6.24
N CYS A 62 -15.62 -6.01 -6.26
CA CYS A 62 -15.41 -5.16 -5.08
C CYS A 62 -16.74 -4.62 -4.52
N LEU A 63 -17.68 -4.22 -5.38
CA LEU A 63 -19.01 -3.78 -4.95
C LEU A 63 -19.79 -4.90 -4.25
N CYS A 64 -19.80 -6.12 -4.80
CA CYS A 64 -20.44 -7.26 -4.15
C CYS A 64 -19.83 -7.56 -2.78
N LEU A 65 -18.51 -7.57 -2.67
CA LEU A 65 -17.79 -7.84 -1.41
C LEU A 65 -18.09 -6.77 -0.35
N ASN A 66 -18.01 -5.49 -0.71
CA ASN A 66 -18.31 -4.40 0.21
C ASN A 66 -19.78 -4.42 0.66
N ALA A 67 -20.71 -4.69 -0.26
CA ALA A 67 -22.12 -4.83 0.08
C ALA A 67 -22.35 -6.01 1.04
N MET A 68 -21.72 -7.15 0.81
CA MET A 68 -21.76 -8.30 1.73
C MET A 68 -21.23 -7.93 3.11
N ALA A 69 -20.12 -7.21 3.20
CA ALA A 69 -19.54 -6.79 4.48
C ALA A 69 -20.50 -5.89 5.28
N ILE A 70 -21.15 -4.93 4.60
CA ILE A 70 -22.13 -4.03 5.23
C ILE A 70 -23.36 -4.81 5.71
N VAL A 71 -23.91 -5.68 4.87
CA VAL A 71 -25.11 -6.48 5.19
C VAL A 71 -24.81 -7.43 6.35
N TYR A 72 -23.68 -8.14 6.30
CA TYR A 72 -23.29 -9.04 7.37
C TYR A 72 -23.06 -8.30 8.69
N GLY A 73 -22.37 -7.15 8.64
CA GLY A 73 -22.15 -6.33 9.84
C GLY A 73 -23.44 -5.89 10.54
N ARG A 74 -24.53 -5.65 9.78
CA ARG A 74 -25.83 -5.22 10.32
C ARG A 74 -26.76 -6.38 10.67
N CYS A 75 -26.68 -7.49 9.94
CA CYS A 75 -27.66 -8.58 9.99
C CYS A 75 -27.02 -9.93 10.36
N HIS A 76 -25.85 -9.96 11.02
CA HIS A 76 -25.13 -11.19 11.36
C HIS A 76 -25.98 -12.22 12.13
N ALA A 77 -26.90 -11.76 12.99
CA ALA A 77 -27.80 -12.63 13.76
C ALA A 77 -28.84 -13.36 12.90
N GLU A 78 -29.34 -12.72 11.83
CA GLU A 78 -30.32 -13.30 10.91
C GLU A 78 -29.63 -14.22 9.87
N ILE A 79 -28.45 -13.82 9.40
CA ILE A 79 -27.69 -14.57 8.39
C ILE A 79 -27.07 -15.83 9.02
N GLY A 80 -26.50 -15.70 10.22
CA GLY A 80 -25.86 -16.79 10.94
C GLY A 80 -24.44 -17.10 10.47
N ALA A 81 -24.02 -18.34 10.71
CA ALA A 81 -22.72 -18.83 10.27
C ALA A 81 -22.71 -19.10 8.76
N VAL A 82 -21.56 -18.89 8.13
CA VAL A 82 -21.34 -19.07 6.70
C VAL A 82 -20.48 -20.31 6.50
N SER A 83 -20.91 -21.27 5.68
CA SER A 83 -20.16 -22.51 5.42
C SER A 83 -18.96 -22.33 4.49
N ASP A 84 -18.95 -21.26 3.69
CA ASP A 84 -17.98 -21.08 2.60
C ASP A 84 -16.73 -20.30 3.04
N ILE A 85 -16.41 -20.27 4.34
CA ILE A 85 -15.20 -19.61 4.86
C ILE A 85 -13.91 -20.18 4.24
N PRO A 86 -13.71 -21.50 4.14
CA PRO A 86 -12.50 -22.05 3.51
C PRO A 86 -12.33 -21.62 2.05
N LEU A 87 -13.44 -21.49 1.31
CA LEU A 87 -13.42 -20.99 -0.07
C LEU A 87 -12.98 -19.52 -0.12
N LEU A 88 -13.48 -18.68 0.79
CA LEU A 88 -13.07 -17.27 0.87
C LEU A 88 -11.57 -17.14 1.19
N VAL A 89 -11.04 -17.95 2.10
CA VAL A 89 -9.61 -17.99 2.40
C VAL A 89 -8.79 -18.40 1.16
N HIS A 90 -9.23 -19.44 0.45
CA HIS A 90 -8.59 -19.87 -0.78
C HIS A 90 -8.61 -18.78 -1.88
N LEU A 91 -9.75 -18.09 -2.04
CA LEU A 91 -9.87 -17.00 -3.00
C LEU A 91 -8.96 -15.82 -2.63
N MET A 92 -8.84 -15.51 -1.33
CA MET A 92 -7.98 -14.43 -0.86
C MET A 92 -6.50 -14.71 -1.16
N ASP A 93 -6.03 -15.94 -0.96
CA ASP A 93 -4.67 -16.39 -1.30
C ASP A 93 -4.38 -16.26 -2.81
N ARG A 94 -5.38 -16.56 -3.66
CA ARG A 94 -5.22 -16.58 -5.12
C ARG A 94 -5.54 -15.26 -5.82
N THR A 95 -6.04 -14.26 -5.11
CA THR A 95 -6.48 -13.00 -5.71
C THR A 95 -5.28 -12.08 -6.04
N PRO A 96 -5.03 -11.76 -7.33
CA PRO A 96 -3.89 -10.94 -7.72
C PRO A 96 -4.12 -9.44 -7.50
N SER A 97 -5.38 -9.00 -7.53
CA SER A 97 -5.75 -7.58 -7.42
C SER A 97 -5.75 -7.13 -5.97
N ALA A 98 -4.94 -6.12 -5.62
CA ALA A 98 -4.91 -5.53 -4.29
C ALA A 98 -6.28 -4.98 -3.86
N ALA A 99 -7.01 -4.31 -4.76
CA ALA A 99 -8.31 -3.73 -4.45
C ALA A 99 -9.38 -4.78 -4.09
N GLU A 100 -9.34 -5.94 -4.74
CA GLU A 100 -10.26 -7.04 -4.43
C GLU A 100 -9.88 -7.73 -3.12
N ARG A 101 -8.58 -7.92 -2.89
CA ARG A 101 -8.03 -8.45 -1.63
C ARG A 101 -8.42 -7.59 -0.43
N ASP A 102 -8.35 -6.27 -0.55
CA ASP A 102 -8.75 -5.34 0.51
C ASP A 102 -10.25 -5.47 0.84
N CYS A 103 -11.08 -5.68 -0.17
CA CYS A 103 -12.52 -5.91 0.02
C CYS A 103 -12.78 -7.29 0.67
N LEU A 104 -12.03 -8.33 0.31
CA LEU A 104 -12.12 -9.67 0.94
C LEU A 104 -11.71 -9.62 2.40
N ILE A 105 -10.62 -8.93 2.74
CA ILE A 105 -10.16 -8.76 4.13
C ILE A 105 -11.23 -8.02 4.94
N THR A 106 -11.79 -6.93 4.40
CA THR A 106 -12.89 -6.18 5.04
C THR A 106 -14.13 -7.07 5.28
N LEU A 107 -14.47 -7.94 4.33
CA LEU A 107 -15.56 -8.89 4.49
C LEU A 107 -15.26 -9.91 5.59
N LEU A 108 -14.06 -10.51 5.58
CA LEU A 108 -13.64 -11.48 6.59
C LEU A 108 -13.68 -10.88 8.00
N GLU A 109 -13.21 -9.64 8.17
CA GLU A 109 -13.32 -8.92 9.45
C GLU A 109 -14.76 -8.94 10.01
N LYS A 110 -15.77 -8.75 9.15
CA LYS A 110 -17.18 -8.82 9.57
C LYS A 110 -17.66 -10.24 9.79
N LEU A 111 -17.20 -11.21 9.00
CA LEU A 111 -17.55 -12.62 9.18
C LEU A 111 -17.03 -13.19 10.50
N MET A 112 -15.89 -12.70 11.01
CA MET A 112 -15.29 -13.14 12.28
C MET A 112 -16.09 -12.72 13.53
N ILE A 113 -17.14 -11.91 13.39
CA ILE A 113 -18.06 -11.61 14.49
C ILE A 113 -18.73 -12.90 15.02
N ASN A 114 -18.94 -13.90 14.14
CA ASN A 114 -19.49 -15.19 14.53
C ASN A 114 -18.37 -16.19 14.84
N LYS A 115 -18.41 -16.79 16.04
CA LYS A 115 -17.40 -17.74 16.52
C LYS A 115 -17.22 -18.95 15.60
N TYR A 116 -18.31 -19.51 15.07
CA TYR A 116 -18.25 -20.66 14.15
C TYR A 116 -17.46 -20.33 12.88
N ASN A 117 -17.60 -19.11 12.35
CA ASN A 117 -16.84 -18.68 11.18
C ASN A 117 -15.36 -18.50 11.51
N ALA A 118 -15.04 -18.05 12.74
CA ALA A 118 -13.67 -17.88 13.19
C ALA A 118 -12.95 -19.23 13.35
N ASP A 119 -13.66 -20.25 13.85
CA ASP A 119 -13.14 -21.62 13.94
C ASP A 119 -12.86 -22.17 12.54
N GLU A 120 -13.82 -22.09 11.61
CA GLU A 120 -13.64 -22.50 10.21
C GLU A 120 -12.51 -21.73 9.49
N PHE A 121 -12.31 -20.45 9.84
CA PHE A 121 -11.21 -19.65 9.30
C PHE A 121 -9.85 -20.13 9.79
N LEU A 122 -9.75 -20.53 11.06
CA LEU A 122 -8.52 -21.06 11.65
C LEU A 122 -8.17 -22.42 11.03
N GLU A 123 -9.16 -23.32 10.91
CA GLU A 123 -9.01 -24.64 10.28
C GLU A 123 -8.61 -24.54 8.79
N ALA A 124 -9.01 -23.47 8.10
CA ALA A 124 -8.65 -23.21 6.71
C ALA A 124 -7.27 -22.55 6.50
N ASP A 125 -6.39 -22.53 7.51
CA ASP A 125 -5.09 -21.82 7.48
C ASP A 125 -5.20 -20.30 7.22
N GLY A 126 -6.34 -19.68 7.56
CA GLY A 126 -6.60 -18.27 7.27
C GLY A 126 -5.58 -17.30 7.89
N VAL A 127 -5.04 -17.63 9.06
CA VAL A 127 -4.03 -16.83 9.76
C VAL A 127 -2.74 -16.72 8.95
N ARG A 128 -2.28 -17.81 8.34
CA ARG A 128 -1.09 -17.80 7.48
C ARG A 128 -1.29 -16.87 6.29
N VAL A 129 -2.42 -17.02 5.59
CA VAL A 129 -2.73 -16.20 4.40
C VAL A 129 -2.76 -14.71 4.76
N VAL A 130 -3.45 -14.32 5.83
CA VAL A 130 -3.50 -12.90 6.24
C VAL A 130 -2.13 -12.38 6.66
N THR A 131 -1.30 -13.21 7.30
CA THR A 131 0.08 -12.84 7.69
C THR A 131 0.94 -12.57 6.46
N ASP A 132 0.91 -13.46 5.47
CA ASP A 132 1.65 -13.29 4.22
C ASP A 132 1.20 -12.03 3.47
N LEU A 133 -0.10 -11.74 3.47
CA LEU A 133 -0.64 -10.52 2.88
C LEU A 133 -0.25 -9.25 3.65
N ALA A 134 -0.19 -9.31 4.98
CA ALA A 134 0.25 -8.19 5.81
C ALA A 134 1.70 -7.82 5.50
N CYS A 135 2.56 -8.80 5.20
CA CYS A 135 3.91 -8.57 4.73
C CYS A 135 3.96 -7.81 3.39
N LEU A 136 2.94 -7.93 2.54
CA LEU A 136 2.82 -7.21 1.25
C LEU A 136 2.18 -5.81 1.39
N SER A 137 1.71 -5.42 2.57
CA SER A 137 0.98 -4.15 2.79
C SER A 137 1.79 -2.89 2.43
N HIS A 138 3.13 -2.98 2.45
CA HIS A 138 4.03 -1.88 2.09
C HIS A 138 4.03 -1.55 0.58
N LEU A 139 3.52 -2.45 -0.27
CA LEU A 139 3.39 -2.25 -1.72
C LEU A 139 2.06 -1.57 -2.11
N HIS A 140 1.18 -1.25 -1.16
CA HIS A 140 -0.09 -0.59 -1.46
C HIS A 140 0.15 0.85 -1.94
N THR A 141 -0.05 1.06 -3.23
CA THR A 141 0.11 2.34 -3.95
C THR A 141 -0.91 3.43 -3.56
N SER A 142 -1.84 3.13 -2.63
CA SER A 142 -2.84 4.09 -2.12
C SER A 142 -2.37 4.87 -0.89
N ARG A 143 -1.23 4.51 -0.28
CA ARG A 143 -0.61 5.42 0.69
C ARG A 143 -0.12 6.63 -0.08
N ALA A 144 -0.36 7.83 0.46
CA ALA A 144 0.23 9.05 -0.06
C ALA A 144 1.71 8.78 -0.34
N PRO A 145 2.24 9.09 -1.53
CA PRO A 145 3.68 9.07 -1.72
C PRO A 145 4.25 9.84 -0.55
N VAL A 146 5.09 9.20 0.27
CA VAL A 146 5.92 9.96 1.20
C VAL A 146 6.54 11.03 0.31
N PRO A 147 6.39 12.33 0.62
CA PRO A 147 7.01 13.37 -0.17
C PRO A 147 8.51 13.19 0.00
N THR A 148 9.09 12.27 -0.77
CA THR A 148 10.52 12.17 -1.03
C THR A 148 10.89 13.23 -2.06
N ALA A 149 10.21 14.38 -2.02
CA ALA A 149 10.91 15.64 -2.17
C ALA A 149 11.90 15.74 -1.00
N THR A 150 12.90 14.86 -0.99
CA THR A 150 14.22 15.24 -0.52
C THR A 150 14.51 16.49 -1.30
N ASN A 151 14.68 17.63 -0.63
CA ASN A 151 15.17 18.83 -1.29
C ASN A 151 16.33 18.39 -2.17
N VAL A 152 16.11 18.42 -3.48
CA VAL A 152 17.18 18.16 -4.42
C VAL A 152 18.10 19.33 -4.20
N LEU A 153 19.18 19.13 -3.46
CA LEU A 153 20.33 20.02 -3.41
C LEU A 153 20.93 19.98 -4.82
N LYS A 154 20.27 20.65 -5.77
CA LYS A 154 20.89 20.98 -7.05
C LYS A 154 21.95 22.00 -6.69
N GLY A 155 23.19 21.54 -6.56
CA GLY A 155 24.33 22.43 -6.66
C GLY A 155 24.19 23.15 -8.00
N ASP A 156 24.08 24.47 -7.95
CA ASP A 156 24.17 25.29 -9.15
C ASP A 156 25.55 25.06 -9.77
N VAL A 157 25.60 24.63 -11.03
CA VAL A 157 26.86 24.24 -11.70
C VAL A 157 27.76 25.47 -11.90
N ASP A 158 27.17 26.66 -11.89
CA ASP A 158 27.87 27.95 -11.98
C ASP A 158 28.26 28.50 -10.60
N SER A 159 27.84 27.86 -9.50
CA SER A 159 28.27 28.22 -8.15
C SER A 159 29.57 27.49 -7.79
N PRO A 160 30.61 28.20 -7.33
CA PRO A 160 31.84 27.58 -6.85
C PRO A 160 31.59 26.61 -5.67
N GLU A 161 30.44 26.72 -4.99
CA GLU A 161 30.00 25.83 -3.91
C GLU A 161 29.69 24.39 -4.38
N ALA A 162 29.38 24.20 -5.67
CA ALA A 162 29.10 22.87 -6.23
C ALA A 162 30.38 22.11 -6.61
N ALA A 163 31.49 22.82 -6.88
CA ALA A 163 32.74 22.23 -7.36
C ALA A 163 33.57 21.57 -6.24
N GLU A 164 33.55 22.13 -5.03
CA GLU A 164 34.35 21.65 -3.88
C GLU A 164 33.55 20.83 -2.86
N GLY A 165 32.25 20.62 -3.10
CA GLY A 165 31.34 20.05 -2.12
C GLY A 165 31.02 21.08 -1.04
N GLY A 166 29.73 21.41 -0.88
CA GLY A 166 29.25 22.55 -0.09
C GLY A 166 29.66 22.63 1.39
N GLY A 167 30.48 21.71 1.92
CA GLY A 167 31.06 21.83 3.26
C GLY A 167 32.27 22.78 3.36
N ALA A 168 32.97 23.07 2.26
CA ALA A 168 34.16 23.94 2.30
C ALA A 168 33.81 25.44 2.29
N THR A 169 32.71 25.82 1.62
CA THR A 169 32.28 27.20 1.42
C THR A 169 31.23 27.68 2.42
N GLN A 170 30.60 26.77 3.17
CA GLN A 170 29.59 27.13 4.15
C GLN A 170 30.22 27.78 5.38
N ARG A 171 29.78 29.03 5.66
CA ARG A 171 30.14 29.78 6.87
C ARG A 171 29.25 29.31 8.01
N GLU A 172 29.60 28.19 8.59
CA GLU A 172 28.84 27.54 9.67
C GLU A 172 29.62 27.36 10.97
N TRP A 173 30.94 27.62 10.94
CA TRP A 173 31.82 27.37 12.07
C TRP A 173 31.92 28.59 12.99
N TRP A 174 31.81 28.31 14.30
CA TRP A 174 31.88 29.27 15.39
C TRP A 174 32.88 28.77 16.43
N TYR A 175 33.68 29.65 17.03
CA TYR A 175 34.56 29.28 18.15
C TYR A 175 34.52 30.32 19.26
N TRP A 176 34.66 29.86 20.51
CA TRP A 176 34.66 30.72 21.69
C TRP A 176 36.08 31.12 22.05
N ARG A 177 36.30 32.42 22.27
CA ARG A 177 37.61 32.90 22.71
C ARG A 177 37.77 32.61 24.20
N ALA A 178 38.88 31.99 24.59
CA ALA A 178 39.16 31.65 25.99
C ALA A 178 39.20 32.86 26.93
N THR A 179 39.50 34.06 26.40
CA THR A 179 39.57 35.31 27.19
C THR A 179 38.20 35.94 27.43
N GLU A 180 37.16 35.58 26.66
CA GLU A 180 35.81 36.13 26.80
C GLU A 180 34.75 35.01 26.70
N PRO A 181 34.32 34.43 27.83
CA PRO A 181 33.49 33.22 27.85
C PRO A 181 32.04 33.43 27.36
N ARG A 182 31.71 34.60 26.79
CA ARG A 182 30.39 34.93 26.24
C ARG A 182 30.43 35.57 24.85
N GLY A 183 31.62 35.75 24.26
CA GLY A 183 31.80 36.29 22.92
C GLY A 183 31.95 35.17 21.89
N SER A 184 30.94 34.98 21.05
CA SER A 184 30.97 34.06 19.93
C SER A 184 31.51 34.73 18.66
N GLU A 185 32.66 34.28 18.14
CA GLU A 185 33.17 34.78 16.85
C GLU A 185 32.83 33.82 15.72
N GLY A 186 32.26 34.37 14.65
CA GLY A 186 31.80 33.64 13.48
C GLY A 186 30.77 34.43 12.67
N PRO A 187 30.27 33.85 11.56
CA PRO A 187 30.60 32.52 11.08
C PRO A 187 31.81 32.49 10.11
N PHE A 188 32.61 31.43 10.20
CA PHE A 188 33.79 31.18 9.34
C PHE A 188 33.59 29.95 8.45
N THR A 189 34.27 29.93 7.30
CA THR A 189 34.37 28.73 6.45
C THR A 189 35.40 27.75 7.00
N PHE A 190 35.31 26.46 6.62
CA PHE A 190 36.28 25.45 7.04
C PHE A 190 37.73 25.81 6.66
N ALA A 191 37.93 26.44 5.50
CA ALA A 191 39.24 26.91 5.03
C ALA A 191 39.83 28.02 5.92
N GLU A 192 38.99 28.87 6.53
CA GLU A 192 39.41 29.95 7.42
C GLU A 192 39.71 29.46 8.85
N VAL A 193 39.08 28.36 9.29
CA VAL A 193 39.30 27.78 10.63
C VAL A 193 40.67 27.11 10.76
N TYR A 194 41.14 26.44 9.71
CA TYR A 194 42.41 25.70 9.73
C TYR A 194 43.63 26.57 10.06
N PRO A 195 43.82 27.75 9.43
CA PRO A 195 44.89 28.68 9.79
C PRO A 195 44.73 29.25 11.20
N LEU A 196 43.50 29.52 11.67
CA LEU A 196 43.25 30.07 13.01
C LEU A 196 43.66 29.09 14.12
N HIS A 197 43.38 27.80 13.94
CA HIS A 197 43.80 26.75 14.88
C HIS A 197 45.33 26.64 14.99
N LEU A 198 46.04 26.86 13.88
CA LEU A 198 47.52 26.87 13.85
C LEU A 198 48.10 28.12 14.55
N HIS A 199 47.51 29.30 14.37
CA HIS A 199 47.99 30.52 15.03
C HIS A 199 47.69 30.55 16.54
N LEU A 200 46.54 30.03 16.99
CA LEU A 200 46.20 29.95 18.41
C LEU A 200 47.11 29.01 19.22
N ASN A 201 47.66 27.96 18.58
CA ASN A 201 48.60 27.03 19.22
C ASN A 201 50.04 27.57 19.32
N VAL A 202 50.40 28.61 18.56
CA VAL A 202 51.74 29.22 18.61
C VAL A 202 51.84 30.31 19.68
N GLN A 203 50.71 30.79 20.21
CA GLN A 203 50.63 31.89 21.17
C GLN A 203 50.36 31.46 22.63
N GLN A 204 50.52 30.19 22.96
CA GLN A 204 50.67 29.76 24.36
C GLN A 204 52.15 29.76 24.75
N PRO A 205 52.67 30.79 25.44
CA PRO A 205 53.92 30.65 26.16
C PRO A 205 53.71 29.67 27.33
N LEU A 206 54.74 28.86 27.61
CA LEU A 206 54.92 28.18 28.89
C LEU A 206 54.88 29.19 30.06
#